data_AF-A0A8T0U4I0-F1
#
_entry.id   AF-A0A8T0U4I0-F1
#
_cell.length_a   1.000
_cell.length_b   1.000
_cell.length_c   1.000
_cell.angle_alpha   90.00
_cell.angle_beta   90.00
_cell.angle_gamma   90.00
#
_symmetry.space_group_name_H-M   'P 1'
#
loop_
_entity.id
_entity.type
_entity.pdbx_description
1 polymer ?
#
loop_
_entity_poly.entity_id
_entity_poly.type
_entity_poly.pdbx_seq_one_letter_code
_entity_poly.pdbx_strand_id
1 'polypeptide(L)'
;MVQTVVEEPVEVYHDKEFKNRRWHFQSYNFTVSLVWAPFLIKSDVFENENGVSTSEIQLHLDILDASWTSQYESFDYIIISGGQWFLKRAVYWENGAVVGCHYCQNKNLIELGFEHLYRKTLQKVFSFIISSKHKPVIFFRTWSTDHFENGEWFNGGSCNRVAPYKKREYREGYNERVMRGTELKEFNKAEATLRGSRDLKRLKLMDTYGLSYLRPDGHVGPYRTPYPFAKDRKNAVSVQNDCLHWCVPGPIDVWNDLVMKMALD
;
A
#
# COMPACT_ATOMS: atom_id res chain seq x y z
N MET A 1 -4.04 -23.54 7.61
CA MET A 1 -3.30 -22.98 8.77
C MET A 1 -4.28 -22.76 9.89
N VAL A 2 -4.05 -23.37 11.05
CA VAL A 2 -4.74 -22.97 12.28
C VAL A 2 -3.90 -21.83 12.86
N GLN A 3 -4.40 -20.60 12.85
CA GLN A 3 -3.77 -19.51 13.59
C GLN A 3 -3.98 -19.81 15.08
N THR A 4 -2.94 -20.29 15.75
CA THR A 4 -2.95 -20.43 17.20
C THR A 4 -2.72 -19.06 17.82
N VAL A 5 -3.67 -18.59 18.63
CA VAL A 5 -3.49 -17.37 19.42
C VAL A 5 -2.43 -17.65 20.47
N VAL A 6 -1.29 -16.98 20.36
CA VAL A 6 -0.15 -17.13 21.28
C VAL A 6 -0.28 -16.16 22.46
N GLU A 7 -0.80 -14.95 22.20
CA GLU A 7 -1.05 -13.90 23.20
C GLU A 7 -2.04 -12.89 22.59
N GLU A 8 -2.88 -12.27 23.42
CA GLU A 8 -3.65 -11.09 23.03
C GLU A 8 -2.78 -9.84 23.21
N PRO A 9 -2.49 -9.07 22.14
CA PRO A 9 -1.66 -7.88 22.28
C PRO A 9 -2.39 -6.74 22.97
N VAL A 10 -1.63 -5.92 23.71
CA VAL A 10 -2.10 -4.65 24.25
C VAL A 10 -1.95 -3.57 23.18
N GLU A 11 -3.03 -2.90 22.79
CA GLU A 11 -2.92 -1.67 21.99
C GLU A 11 -2.36 -0.55 22.87
N VAL A 12 -1.13 -0.13 22.60
CA VAL A 12 -0.41 0.87 23.38
C VAL A 12 -0.45 2.25 22.76
N TYR A 13 -0.88 2.36 21.51
CA TYR A 13 -1.07 3.63 20.81
C TYR A 13 -2.05 3.48 19.65
N HIS A 14 -2.89 4.50 19.46
CA HIS A 14 -3.56 4.78 18.20
C HIS A 14 -3.70 6.29 18.01
N ASP A 15 -3.77 6.76 16.76
CA ASP A 15 -4.18 8.15 16.49
C ASP A 15 -5.71 8.31 16.52
N LYS A 16 -6.19 9.54 16.43
CA LYS A 16 -7.63 9.87 16.51
C LYS A 16 -8.47 9.12 15.48
N GLU A 17 -7.90 8.85 14.31
CA GLU A 17 -8.57 8.20 13.18
C GLU A 17 -8.29 6.68 13.10
N PHE A 18 -7.53 6.11 14.05
CA PHE A 18 -7.11 4.71 14.06
C PHE A 18 -6.35 4.25 12.80
N LYS A 19 -5.74 5.18 12.09
CA LYS A 19 -4.90 4.92 10.91
C LYS A 19 -3.52 4.47 11.32
N ASN A 20 -2.99 5.06 12.39
CA ASN A 20 -1.72 4.65 12.99
C ASN A 20 -2.02 3.90 14.29
N ARG A 21 -1.45 2.70 14.46
CA ARG A 21 -1.72 1.84 15.62
C ARG A 21 -0.44 1.11 16.05
N ARG A 22 -0.29 0.86 17.35
CA ARG A 22 0.81 0.06 17.90
C ARG A 22 0.29 -0.92 18.91
N TRP A 23 0.72 -2.16 18.76
CA TRP A 23 0.42 -3.27 19.63
C TRP A 23 1.70 -3.77 20.30
N HIS A 24 1.59 -4.16 21.56
CA HIS A 24 2.67 -4.73 22.34
C HIS A 24 2.29 -6.13 22.86
N PHE A 25 3.13 -7.09 22.54
CA PHE A 25 3.09 -8.47 22.98
C PHE A 25 4.03 -8.61 24.18
N GLN A 26 3.47 -8.55 25.39
CA GLN A 26 4.23 -8.41 26.62
C GLN A 26 5.13 -9.60 26.87
N SER A 27 4.62 -10.81 26.62
CA SER A 27 5.34 -12.07 26.85
C SER A 27 6.59 -12.21 25.97
N TYR A 28 6.64 -11.49 24.85
CA TYR A 28 7.72 -11.53 23.87
C TYR A 28 8.54 -10.23 23.81
N ASN A 29 8.14 -9.21 24.57
CA ASN A 29 8.64 -7.85 24.43
C ASN A 29 8.70 -7.40 22.96
N PHE A 30 7.64 -7.71 22.21
CA PHE A 30 7.56 -7.49 20.76
C PHE A 30 6.51 -6.44 20.45
N THR A 31 6.76 -5.59 19.47
CA THR A 31 5.80 -4.57 19.04
C THR A 31 5.51 -4.66 17.56
N VAL A 32 4.24 -4.51 17.21
CA VAL A 32 3.79 -4.35 15.82
C VAL A 32 3.22 -2.96 15.68
N SER A 33 3.69 -2.19 14.71
CA SER A 33 3.15 -0.87 14.39
C SER A 33 2.57 -0.86 12.98
N LEU A 34 1.36 -0.34 12.83
CA LEU A 34 0.79 0.09 11.56
C LEU A 34 1.01 1.60 11.44
N VAL A 35 1.74 2.02 10.41
CA VAL A 35 1.97 3.43 10.11
C VAL A 35 1.30 3.78 8.79
N TRP A 36 0.36 4.70 8.83
CA TRP A 36 -0.40 5.12 7.66
C TRP A 36 0.31 6.27 6.94
N ALA A 37 0.96 5.93 5.83
CA ALA A 37 1.60 6.88 4.92
C ALA A 37 1.31 6.45 3.47
N PRO A 38 0.09 6.67 2.94
CA PRO A 38 -0.38 6.05 1.69
C PRO A 38 0.45 6.43 0.47
N PHE A 39 1.12 7.58 0.52
CA PHE A 39 2.04 8.05 -0.52
C PHE A 39 3.51 7.99 -0.10
N LEU A 40 3.85 7.64 1.14
CA LEU A 40 5.22 7.71 1.72
C LEU A 40 5.89 9.11 1.73
N ILE A 41 5.37 10.08 0.98
CA ILE A 41 5.72 11.50 0.96
C ILE A 41 4.65 12.34 1.62
N LYS A 42 5.01 13.56 2.03
CA LYS A 42 4.08 14.50 2.63
C LYS A 42 2.88 14.70 1.69
N SER A 43 1.69 14.47 2.24
CA SER A 43 0.44 14.51 1.51
C SER A 43 -0.65 15.24 2.29
N ASP A 44 -1.37 16.13 1.60
CA ASP A 44 -2.60 16.74 2.10
C ASP A 44 -3.77 16.05 1.41
N VAL A 45 -4.51 15.23 2.18
CA VAL A 45 -5.61 14.38 1.70
C VAL A 45 -6.95 14.96 2.15
N PHE A 46 -7.85 15.17 1.20
CA PHE A 46 -9.19 15.74 1.44
C PHE A 46 -10.31 14.73 1.14
N GLU A 47 -10.02 13.45 1.33
CA GLU A 47 -10.90 12.33 1.03
C GLU A 47 -11.33 11.60 2.31
N ASN A 48 -12.62 11.25 2.42
CA ASN A 48 -13.14 10.44 3.52
C ASN A 48 -13.01 8.93 3.27
N GLU A 49 -13.37 8.10 4.26
CA GLU A 49 -13.24 6.63 4.16
C GLU A 49 -14.08 5.99 3.05
N ASN A 50 -15.11 6.68 2.55
CA ASN A 50 -15.96 6.20 1.45
C ASN A 50 -15.40 6.58 0.07
N GLY A 51 -14.26 7.27 0.03
CA GLY A 51 -13.65 7.72 -1.21
C GLY A 51 -14.20 9.05 -1.75
N VAL A 52 -14.98 9.77 -0.94
CA VAL A 52 -15.55 11.07 -1.34
C VAL A 52 -14.52 12.16 -1.06
N SER A 53 -14.09 12.85 -2.10
CA SER A 53 -13.09 13.91 -2.04
C SER A 53 -13.70 15.31 -2.16
N THR A 54 -13.22 16.25 -1.34
CA THR A 54 -13.61 17.68 -1.41
C THR A 54 -12.61 18.56 -2.18
N SER A 55 -11.41 18.04 -2.45
CA SER A 55 -10.33 18.74 -3.18
C SER A 55 -9.27 17.75 -3.65
N GLU A 56 -8.48 18.11 -4.66
CA GLU A 56 -7.38 17.27 -5.11
C GLU A 56 -6.32 17.09 -4.02
N ILE A 57 -5.75 15.89 -3.97
CA ILE A 57 -4.66 15.57 -3.07
C ILE A 57 -3.45 16.42 -3.44
N GLN A 58 -2.81 17.06 -2.46
CA GLN A 58 -1.55 17.78 -2.68
C GLN A 58 -0.40 16.89 -2.24
N LEU A 59 0.58 16.65 -3.13
CA LEU A 59 1.71 15.75 -2.89
C LEU A 59 3.03 16.50 -3.05
N HIS A 60 3.85 16.49 -2.00
CA HIS A 60 5.17 17.13 -2.01
C HIS A 60 6.26 16.11 -2.34
N LEU A 61 6.69 16.09 -3.61
CA LEU A 61 7.63 15.09 -4.14
C LEU A 61 9.02 15.14 -3.49
N ASP A 62 9.37 16.27 -2.89
CA ASP A 62 10.66 16.53 -2.25
C ASP A 62 10.72 16.15 -0.78
N ILE A 63 9.57 15.90 -0.12
CA ILE A 63 9.45 15.75 1.34
C ILE A 63 8.87 14.37 1.69
N LEU A 64 9.64 13.55 2.41
CA LEU A 64 9.13 12.29 2.94
C LEU A 64 8.14 12.54 4.09
N ASP A 65 7.16 11.66 4.24
CA ASP A 65 6.14 11.80 5.28
C ASP A 65 6.74 11.60 6.69
N ALA A 66 6.47 12.55 7.58
CA ALA A 66 6.98 12.54 8.95
C ALA A 66 6.43 11.38 9.78
N SER A 67 5.23 10.87 9.46
CA SER A 67 4.56 9.78 10.20
C SER A 67 5.43 8.54 10.32
N TRP A 68 6.16 8.16 9.26
CA TRP A 68 7.05 7.01 9.28
C TRP A 68 8.52 7.38 9.48
N THR A 69 8.99 8.49 8.89
CA THR A 69 10.41 8.88 8.99
C THR A 69 10.81 9.23 10.42
N SER A 70 9.94 9.87 11.20
CA SER A 70 10.21 10.22 12.60
C SER A 70 10.35 9.02 13.53
N GLN A 71 9.79 7.88 13.13
CA GLN A 71 9.82 6.62 13.90
C GLN A 71 10.80 5.61 13.32
N TYR A 72 11.45 5.91 12.18
CA TYR A 72 12.27 4.97 11.43
C TYR A 72 13.36 4.33 12.30
N GLU A 73 14.01 5.11 13.17
CA GLU A 73 15.07 4.64 14.06
C GLU A 73 14.59 3.67 15.14
N SER A 74 13.28 3.58 15.39
CA SER A 74 12.70 2.70 16.42
C SER A 74 12.35 1.29 15.94
N PHE A 75 12.41 1.03 14.63
CA PHE A 75 11.98 -0.25 14.07
C PHE A 75 13.16 -1.18 13.80
N ASP A 76 13.03 -2.47 14.11
CA ASP A 76 14.01 -3.50 13.73
C ASP A 76 13.74 -4.07 12.32
N TYR A 77 12.46 -4.15 11.97
CA TYR A 77 11.94 -4.64 10.70
C TYR A 77 10.88 -3.67 10.17
N ILE A 78 10.89 -3.38 8.87
CA ILE A 78 9.92 -2.48 8.24
C ILE A 78 9.42 -3.11 6.94
N ILE A 79 8.10 -3.20 6.79
CA ILE A 79 7.47 -3.54 5.51
C ILE A 79 7.02 -2.22 4.87
N ILE A 80 7.62 -1.87 3.73
CA ILE A 80 7.27 -0.68 2.96
C ILE A 80 6.53 -1.11 1.71
N SER A 81 5.42 -0.43 1.41
CA SER A 81 4.64 -0.69 0.20
C SER A 81 4.01 0.57 -0.35
N GLY A 82 3.96 0.70 -1.68
CA GLY A 82 3.09 1.63 -2.39
C GLY A 82 1.85 0.92 -2.93
N GLY A 83 0.88 1.67 -3.43
CA GLY A 83 -0.40 1.10 -3.82
C GLY A 83 -1.36 2.07 -4.50
N GLN A 84 -2.63 1.70 -4.44
CA GLN A 84 -3.75 2.28 -5.19
C GLN A 84 -3.89 3.81 -5.05
N TRP A 85 -3.42 4.37 -3.93
CA TRP A 85 -3.42 5.82 -3.70
C TRP A 85 -2.65 6.61 -4.75
N PHE A 86 -1.55 6.06 -5.29
CA PHE A 86 -0.74 6.71 -6.32
C PHE A 86 -1.49 6.96 -7.64
N LEU A 87 -2.57 6.22 -7.90
CA LEU A 87 -3.39 6.37 -9.10
C LEU A 87 -4.44 7.47 -8.97
N LYS A 88 -4.59 8.08 -7.78
CA LYS A 88 -5.57 9.14 -7.55
C LYS A 88 -5.14 10.44 -8.22
N ARG A 89 -6.16 11.25 -8.56
CA ARG A 89 -5.96 12.64 -8.98
C ARG A 89 -5.22 13.41 -7.89
N ALA A 90 -4.13 14.07 -8.28
CA ALA A 90 -3.29 14.82 -7.36
C ALA A 90 -2.55 15.97 -8.06
N VAL A 91 -2.21 16.98 -7.28
CA VAL A 91 -1.34 18.10 -7.67
C VAL A 91 0.02 17.89 -7.01
N TYR A 92 1.09 18.10 -7.79
CA TYR A 92 2.46 17.81 -7.38
C TYR A 92 3.21 19.10 -7.08
N TRP A 93 3.87 19.10 -5.92
CA TRP A 93 4.68 20.18 -5.41
C TRP A 93 6.13 19.72 -5.31
N GLU A 94 7.06 20.62 -5.63
CA GLU A 94 8.49 20.44 -5.38
C GLU A 94 9.07 21.81 -4.97
N ASN A 95 9.81 21.87 -3.86
CA ASN A 95 10.43 23.10 -3.35
C ASN A 95 9.43 24.27 -3.17
N GLY A 96 8.19 23.96 -2.76
CA GLY A 96 7.14 24.95 -2.53
C GLY A 96 6.43 25.49 -3.77
N ALA A 97 6.73 24.96 -4.97
CA ALA A 97 6.06 25.34 -6.22
C ALA A 97 5.29 24.15 -6.82
N VAL A 98 4.17 24.44 -7.49
CA VAL A 98 3.45 23.43 -8.27
C VAL A 98 4.25 23.11 -9.53
N VAL A 99 4.59 21.83 -9.72
CA VAL A 99 5.38 21.35 -10.86
C VAL A 99 4.56 20.57 -11.88
N GLY A 100 3.36 20.11 -11.49
CA GLY A 100 2.47 19.36 -12.36
C GLY A 100 1.42 18.61 -11.56
N CYS A 101 0.89 17.54 -12.13
CA CYS A 101 -0.25 16.84 -11.56
C CYS A 101 -0.48 15.49 -12.25
N HIS A 102 -1.43 14.74 -11.69
CA HIS A 102 -2.07 13.62 -12.35
C HIS A 102 -3.58 13.82 -12.48
N TYR A 103 -4.09 13.63 -13.70
CA TYR A 103 -5.50 13.71 -14.07
C TYR A 103 -6.14 15.07 -13.77
N CYS A 104 -5.50 16.13 -14.26
CA CYS A 104 -5.74 17.52 -13.83
C CYS A 104 -6.82 18.28 -14.60
N GLN A 105 -7.53 17.62 -15.52
CA GLN A 105 -8.76 18.09 -16.19
C GLN A 105 -8.85 19.62 -16.38
N ASN A 106 -7.90 20.20 -17.13
CA ASN A 106 -7.88 21.61 -17.56
C ASN A 106 -7.42 22.66 -16.52
N LYS A 107 -6.65 22.29 -15.48
CA LYS A 107 -6.05 23.27 -14.54
C LYS A 107 -4.88 24.10 -15.10
N ASN A 108 -4.61 24.09 -16.41
CA ASN A 108 -3.39 24.66 -17.01
C ASN A 108 -2.08 24.17 -16.32
N LEU A 109 -2.11 22.97 -15.74
CA LEU A 109 -0.97 22.31 -15.12
C LEU A 109 -0.42 21.24 -16.06
N ILE A 110 0.88 20.96 -15.94
CA ILE A 110 1.56 19.91 -16.71
C ILE A 110 1.11 18.54 -16.17
N GLU A 111 0.54 17.70 -17.04
CA GLU A 111 0.23 16.30 -16.73
C GLU A 111 1.54 15.50 -16.70
N LEU A 112 1.98 15.16 -15.49
CA LEU A 112 3.17 14.35 -15.26
C LEU A 112 2.83 12.86 -15.09
N GLY A 113 1.57 12.55 -14.79
CA GLY A 113 1.09 11.18 -14.58
C GLY A 113 1.47 10.59 -13.22
N PHE A 114 0.82 9.48 -12.86
CA PHE A 114 1.13 8.76 -11.61
C PHE A 114 2.52 8.09 -11.64
N GLU A 115 3.00 7.66 -12.81
CA GLU A 115 4.31 7.01 -12.95
C GLU A 115 5.45 7.93 -12.50
N HIS A 116 5.37 9.22 -12.84
CA HIS A 116 6.34 10.23 -12.41
C HIS A 116 6.38 10.35 -10.89
N LEU A 117 5.21 10.53 -10.26
CA LEU A 117 5.04 10.58 -8.81
C LEU A 117 5.60 9.31 -8.15
N TYR A 118 5.22 8.13 -8.64
CA TYR A 118 5.58 6.87 -8.02
C TYR A 118 7.09 6.62 -8.09
N ARG A 119 7.70 6.85 -9.27
CA ARG A 119 9.14 6.76 -9.46
C ARG A 119 9.91 7.71 -8.55
N LYS A 120 9.54 9.00 -8.53
CA LYS A 120 10.17 10.02 -7.67
C LYS A 120 10.09 9.65 -6.19
N THR A 121 8.93 9.16 -5.77
CA THR A 121 8.69 8.72 -4.40
C THR A 121 9.60 7.56 -4.02
N LEU A 122 9.64 6.50 -4.83
CA LEU A 122 10.50 5.35 -4.56
C LEU A 122 11.99 5.74 -4.54
N GLN A 123 12.42 6.64 -5.43
CA GLN A 123 13.77 7.20 -5.40
C GLN A 123 14.09 7.88 -4.07
N LYS A 124 13.18 8.72 -3.55
CA LYS A 124 13.34 9.37 -2.25
C LYS A 124 13.38 8.37 -1.10
N VAL A 125 12.45 7.42 -1.10
CA VAL A 125 12.35 6.37 -0.06
C VAL A 125 13.63 5.53 -0.02
N PHE A 126 14.09 5.00 -1.15
CA PHE A 126 15.32 4.22 -1.20
C PHE A 126 16.56 5.06 -0.87
N SER A 127 16.65 6.31 -1.33
CA SER A 127 17.75 7.21 -0.97
C SER A 127 17.82 7.44 0.55
N PHE A 128 16.67 7.62 1.20
CA PHE A 128 16.59 7.75 2.65
C PHE A 128 17.06 6.47 3.37
N ILE A 129 16.57 5.30 2.95
CA ILE A 129 16.96 4.00 3.52
C ILE A 129 18.48 3.77 3.39
N ILE A 130 19.04 4.04 2.20
CA ILE A 130 20.46 3.87 1.91
C ILE A 130 21.32 4.85 2.72
N SER A 131 20.88 6.10 2.89
CA SER A 131 21.65 7.12 3.61
C SER A 131 21.47 7.10 5.13
N SER A 132 20.39 6.50 5.65
CA SER A 132 20.11 6.42 7.08
C SER A 132 21.24 5.75 7.87
N LYS A 133 21.54 6.24 9.08
CA LYS A 133 22.49 5.58 9.99
C LYS A 133 21.92 4.28 10.55
N HIS A 134 20.63 4.28 10.88
CA HIS A 134 19.92 3.07 11.32
C HIS A 134 19.64 2.15 10.14
N LYS A 135 19.93 0.86 10.30
CA LYS A 135 19.85 -0.18 9.25
C LYS A 135 18.91 -1.33 9.67
N PRO A 136 17.59 -1.08 9.73
CA PRO A 136 16.62 -2.14 9.95
C PRO A 136 16.58 -3.12 8.77
N VAL A 137 15.93 -4.26 8.94
CA VAL A 137 15.59 -5.12 7.80
C VAL A 137 14.37 -4.53 7.11
N ILE A 138 14.50 -4.19 5.83
CA ILE A 138 13.44 -3.65 4.99
C ILE A 138 12.90 -4.76 4.09
N PHE A 139 11.60 -5.00 4.16
CA PHE A 139 10.85 -5.73 3.16
C PHE A 139 10.14 -4.72 2.26
N PHE A 140 10.54 -4.63 1.00
CA PHE A 140 9.80 -3.86 0.02
C PHE A 140 8.75 -4.77 -0.62
N ARG A 141 7.48 -4.58 -0.23
CA ARG A 141 6.36 -5.36 -0.76
C ARG A 141 5.91 -4.77 -2.09
N THR A 142 5.87 -5.60 -3.12
CA THR A 142 5.39 -5.18 -4.44
C THR A 142 3.89 -4.88 -4.45
N TRP A 143 3.45 -4.24 -5.52
CA TRP A 143 2.07 -3.87 -5.83
C TRP A 143 1.10 -5.03 -5.59
N SER A 144 0.02 -4.74 -4.87
CA SER A 144 -1.16 -5.61 -4.79
C SER A 144 -2.21 -5.06 -5.76
N THR A 145 -2.51 -5.83 -6.80
CA THR A 145 -3.58 -5.50 -7.75
C THR A 145 -4.95 -5.58 -7.08
N ASP A 146 -5.87 -4.77 -7.59
CA ASP A 146 -7.30 -5.02 -7.43
C ASP A 146 -7.79 -6.02 -8.47
N HIS A 147 -9.04 -6.44 -8.33
CA HIS A 147 -9.72 -7.32 -9.28
C HIS A 147 -11.11 -6.81 -9.66
N PHE A 148 -11.22 -5.51 -9.91
CA PHE A 148 -12.48 -4.97 -10.41
C PHE A 148 -12.83 -5.51 -11.80
N GLU A 149 -14.10 -5.87 -11.97
CA GLU A 149 -14.72 -6.23 -13.25
C GLU A 149 -15.96 -5.38 -13.48
N ASN A 150 -16.25 -5.09 -14.76
CA ASN A 150 -17.41 -4.33 -15.20
C ASN A 150 -17.50 -2.90 -14.63
N GLY A 151 -16.36 -2.34 -14.24
CA GLY A 151 -16.25 -1.02 -13.64
C GLY A 151 -15.03 -0.96 -12.72
N GLU A 152 -15.00 0.07 -11.90
CA GLU A 152 -13.99 0.48 -10.94
C GLU A 152 -14.68 0.78 -9.60
N TRP A 153 -13.88 1.10 -8.58
CA TRP A 153 -14.37 1.50 -7.26
C TRP A 153 -15.56 2.48 -7.33
N PHE A 154 -15.47 3.57 -8.09
CA PHE A 154 -16.43 4.67 -8.04
C PHE A 154 -17.57 4.58 -9.07
N ASN A 155 -17.59 3.56 -9.95
CA ASN A 155 -18.59 3.48 -11.03
C ASN A 155 -19.27 2.10 -11.13
N GLY A 156 -19.28 1.33 -10.04
CA GLY A 156 -20.05 0.08 -9.95
C GLY A 156 -19.29 -1.19 -10.33
N GLY A 157 -17.95 -1.16 -10.28
CA GLY A 157 -17.14 -2.37 -10.43
C GLY A 157 -17.46 -3.44 -9.38
N SER A 158 -17.17 -4.70 -9.70
CA SER A 158 -17.44 -5.87 -8.84
C SER A 158 -16.34 -6.92 -8.96
N CYS A 159 -16.27 -7.84 -7.99
CA CYS A 159 -15.30 -8.95 -7.95
C CYS A 159 -16.01 -10.22 -7.48
N ASN A 160 -16.89 -10.75 -8.33
CA ASN A 160 -17.77 -11.87 -7.97
C ASN A 160 -17.11 -13.25 -8.14
N ARG A 161 -15.81 -13.30 -8.49
CA ARG A 161 -15.10 -14.57 -8.63
C ARG A 161 -15.01 -15.27 -7.27
N VAL A 162 -15.22 -16.58 -7.28
CA VAL A 162 -15.17 -17.45 -6.09
C VAL A 162 -14.06 -18.51 -6.19
N ALA A 163 -13.22 -18.41 -7.22
CA ALA A 163 -12.08 -19.29 -7.43
C ALA A 163 -10.88 -18.48 -7.95
N PRO A 164 -9.65 -18.96 -7.69
CA PRO A 164 -8.44 -18.41 -8.29
C PRO A 164 -8.51 -18.39 -9.82
N TYR A 165 -7.71 -17.52 -10.43
CA TYR A 165 -7.57 -17.53 -11.88
C TYR A 165 -7.02 -18.86 -12.39
N LYS A 166 -7.59 -19.32 -13.50
CA LYS A 166 -7.01 -20.42 -14.28
C LYS A 166 -5.79 -19.96 -15.06
N LYS A 167 -4.99 -20.93 -15.52
CA LYS A 167 -3.84 -20.66 -16.39
C LYS A 167 -4.29 -19.84 -17.61
N ARG A 168 -3.62 -18.70 -17.84
CA ARG A 168 -3.90 -17.72 -18.92
C ARG A 168 -5.22 -16.95 -18.81
N GLU A 169 -5.93 -17.03 -17.68
CA GLU A 169 -7.14 -16.23 -17.45
C GLU A 169 -6.79 -14.77 -17.11
N TYR A 170 -5.75 -14.58 -16.28
CA TYR A 170 -5.25 -13.25 -15.96
C TYR A 170 -4.59 -12.57 -17.17
N ARG A 171 -4.89 -11.29 -17.32
CA ARG A 171 -4.23 -10.39 -18.28
C ARG A 171 -3.76 -9.16 -17.53
N GLU A 172 -2.44 -8.96 -17.52
CA GLU A 172 -1.84 -7.78 -16.92
C GLU A 172 -2.28 -6.51 -17.65
N GLY A 173 -2.85 -5.57 -16.90
CA GLY A 173 -3.24 -4.26 -17.40
C GLY A 173 -2.08 -3.26 -17.40
N TYR A 174 -2.39 -2.02 -17.79
CA TYR A 174 -1.41 -0.95 -17.88
C TYR A 174 -0.88 -0.54 -16.50
N ASN A 175 -1.77 -0.33 -15.54
CA ASN A 175 -1.41 0.12 -14.20
C ASN A 175 -0.51 -0.91 -13.50
N GLU A 176 -0.87 -2.19 -13.56
CA GLU A 176 -0.10 -3.27 -12.93
C GLU A 176 1.32 -3.34 -13.50
N ARG A 177 1.44 -3.27 -14.83
CA ARG A 177 2.74 -3.26 -15.52
C ARG A 177 3.59 -2.06 -15.11
N VAL A 178 3.01 -0.87 -15.06
CA VAL A 178 3.72 0.37 -14.73
C VAL A 178 4.13 0.40 -13.26
N MET A 179 3.22 0.05 -12.35
CA MET A 179 3.48 0.05 -10.90
C MET A 179 4.56 -0.97 -10.54
N ARG A 180 4.35 -2.25 -10.86
CA ARG A 180 5.35 -3.29 -10.58
C ARG A 180 6.64 -3.08 -11.35
N GLY A 181 6.56 -2.63 -12.60
CA GLY A 181 7.74 -2.33 -13.40
C GLY A 181 8.59 -1.21 -12.78
N THR A 182 7.96 -0.18 -12.23
CA THR A 182 8.66 0.93 -11.55
C THR A 182 9.25 0.47 -10.22
N GLU A 183 8.50 -0.31 -9.44
CA GLU A 183 8.98 -0.95 -8.20
C GLU A 183 10.26 -1.74 -8.40
N LEU A 184 10.25 -2.68 -9.34
CA LEU A 184 11.41 -3.54 -9.62
C LEU A 184 12.60 -2.72 -10.14
N LYS A 185 12.36 -1.71 -10.98
CA LYS A 185 13.42 -0.84 -11.50
C LYS A 185 14.09 -0.04 -10.38
N GLU A 186 13.32 0.62 -9.52
CA GLU A 186 13.90 1.44 -8.45
C GLU A 186 14.50 0.59 -7.33
N PHE A 187 13.91 -0.58 -7.03
CA PHE A 187 14.50 -1.56 -6.10
C PHE A 187 15.86 -2.08 -6.61
N ASN A 188 15.94 -2.50 -7.88
CA ASN A 188 17.19 -2.99 -8.47
C ASN A 188 18.29 -1.91 -8.48
N LYS A 189 17.93 -0.64 -8.64
CA LYS A 189 18.88 0.48 -8.50
C LYS A 189 19.39 0.59 -7.06
N ALA A 190 18.49 0.51 -6.08
CA ALA A 190 18.86 0.55 -4.67
C ALA A 190 19.78 -0.62 -4.29
N GLU A 191 19.47 -1.84 -4.73
CA GLU A 191 20.36 -3.00 -4.58
C GLU A 191 21.72 -2.78 -5.26
N ALA A 192 21.73 -2.24 -6.48
CA ALA A 192 22.97 -1.94 -7.19
C ALA A 192 23.85 -0.95 -6.42
N THR A 193 23.27 0.09 -5.82
CA THR A 193 23.99 1.05 -4.96
C THR A 193 24.56 0.38 -3.70
N LEU A 194 23.89 -0.64 -3.17
CA LEU A 194 24.33 -1.38 -1.98
C LEU A 194 25.29 -2.54 -2.29
N ARG A 195 25.64 -2.81 -3.55
CA ARG A 195 26.57 -3.90 -3.91
C ARG A 195 27.90 -3.74 -3.19
N GLY A 196 28.35 -4.81 -2.54
CA GLY A 196 29.55 -4.81 -1.71
C GLY A 196 29.38 -4.24 -0.30
N SER A 197 28.22 -3.62 0.01
CA SER A 197 27.86 -3.26 1.38
C SER A 197 27.24 -4.44 2.12
N ARG A 198 27.52 -4.54 3.43
CA ARG A 198 26.83 -5.46 4.34
C ARG A 198 25.34 -5.17 4.48
N ASP A 199 24.89 -3.98 4.07
CA ASP A 199 23.50 -3.54 4.19
C ASP A 199 22.62 -4.12 3.09
N LEU A 200 23.20 -4.63 1.99
CA LEU A 200 22.44 -5.26 0.91
C LEU A 200 21.53 -6.38 1.42
N LYS A 201 22.03 -7.24 2.34
CA LYS A 201 21.24 -8.34 2.92
C LYS A 201 20.04 -7.89 3.76
N ARG A 202 19.98 -6.60 4.11
CA ARG A 202 18.90 -5.99 4.89
C ARG A 202 17.81 -5.40 4.01
N LEU A 203 18.04 -5.25 2.70
CA LEU A 203 17.03 -4.81 1.74
C LEU A 203 16.50 -6.03 0.99
N LYS A 204 15.26 -6.45 1.28
CA LYS A 204 14.65 -7.66 0.74
C LYS A 204 13.45 -7.31 -0.13
N LEU A 205 13.40 -7.85 -1.35
CA LEU A 205 12.23 -7.75 -2.22
C LEU A 205 11.21 -8.79 -1.79
N MET A 206 10.04 -8.34 -1.35
CA MET A 206 8.91 -9.19 -1.03
C MET A 206 7.93 -9.14 -2.22
N ASP A 207 8.18 -9.97 -3.25
CA ASP A 207 7.37 -9.95 -4.46
C ASP A 207 6.05 -10.75 -4.29
N THR A 208 5.03 -10.07 -3.81
CA THR A 208 3.69 -10.64 -3.58
C THR A 208 2.79 -10.57 -4.81
N TYR A 209 3.15 -9.80 -5.83
CA TYR A 209 2.28 -9.55 -7.00
C TYR A 209 1.78 -10.85 -7.63
N GLY A 210 2.67 -11.80 -7.90
CA GLY A 210 2.35 -13.08 -8.52
C GLY A 210 1.32 -13.91 -7.75
N LEU A 211 1.45 -13.92 -6.43
CA LEU A 211 0.56 -14.66 -5.53
C LEU A 211 -0.79 -13.97 -5.38
N SER A 212 -0.81 -12.64 -5.49
CA SER A 212 -1.98 -11.81 -5.22
C SER A 212 -2.86 -11.71 -6.46
N TYR A 213 -2.29 -11.46 -7.64
CA TYR A 213 -3.08 -11.32 -8.87
C TYR A 213 -3.82 -12.63 -9.21
N LEU A 214 -3.33 -13.79 -8.78
CA LEU A 214 -4.01 -15.07 -9.05
C LEU A 214 -5.26 -15.29 -8.20
N ARG A 215 -5.57 -14.38 -7.27
CA ARG A 215 -6.57 -14.56 -6.21
C ARG A 215 -7.72 -13.54 -6.27
N PRO A 216 -8.43 -13.41 -7.40
CA PRO A 216 -9.61 -12.54 -7.47
C PRO A 216 -10.72 -12.99 -6.50
N ASP A 217 -10.68 -14.23 -6.03
CA ASP A 217 -11.55 -14.81 -5.01
C ASP A 217 -11.28 -14.33 -3.58
N GLY A 218 -10.23 -13.54 -3.38
CA GLY A 218 -9.76 -13.11 -2.08
C GLY A 218 -10.36 -11.82 -1.54
N HIS A 219 -11.09 -11.08 -2.36
CA HIS A 219 -11.55 -9.74 -2.00
C HIS A 219 -12.79 -9.76 -1.12
N VAL A 220 -12.93 -8.71 -0.30
CA VAL A 220 -14.10 -8.55 0.58
C VAL A 220 -15.39 -8.32 -0.20
N GLY A 221 -15.30 -7.78 -1.43
CA GLY A 221 -16.45 -7.53 -2.29
C GLY A 221 -17.49 -6.66 -1.58
N PRO A 222 -18.76 -7.09 -1.49
CA PRO A 222 -19.80 -6.31 -0.82
C PRO A 222 -19.66 -6.28 0.71
N TYR A 223 -18.81 -7.13 1.30
CA TYR A 223 -18.74 -7.34 2.75
C TYR A 223 -17.70 -6.46 3.46
N ARG A 224 -17.32 -5.32 2.87
CA ARG A 224 -16.48 -4.30 3.53
C ARG A 224 -17.10 -3.80 4.84
N THR A 225 -18.42 -3.77 4.93
CA THR A 225 -19.17 -3.37 6.13
C THR A 225 -20.11 -4.49 6.58
N PRO A 226 -20.40 -4.61 7.89
CA PRO A 226 -21.36 -5.60 8.37
C PRO A 226 -22.74 -5.45 7.72
N TYR A 227 -23.35 -6.59 7.40
CA TYR A 227 -24.72 -6.69 6.88
C TYR A 227 -25.00 -5.77 5.68
N PRO A 228 -24.25 -5.89 4.57
CA PRO A 228 -24.36 -4.97 3.43
C PRO A 228 -25.74 -4.98 2.75
N PHE A 229 -26.49 -6.07 2.90
CA PHE A 229 -27.81 -6.28 2.29
C PHE A 229 -28.98 -6.16 3.29
N ALA A 230 -28.77 -5.58 4.48
CA ALA A 230 -29.84 -5.39 5.45
C ALA A 230 -30.93 -4.44 4.90
N LYS A 231 -32.20 -4.85 5.01
CA LYS A 231 -33.37 -4.14 4.43
C LYS A 231 -33.60 -2.74 5.01
N ASP A 232 -33.09 -2.45 6.20
CA ASP A 232 -33.34 -1.20 6.93
C ASP A 232 -32.24 -0.13 6.76
N ARG A 233 -31.34 -0.29 5.76
CA ARG A 233 -30.36 0.76 5.44
C ARG A 233 -31.09 2.00 4.91
N LYS A 234 -31.29 2.99 5.79
CA LYS A 234 -31.68 4.35 5.42
C LYS A 234 -30.68 4.85 4.38
N ASN A 235 -31.13 5.03 3.15
CA ASN A 235 -30.34 5.25 1.92
C ASN A 235 -29.87 3.94 1.26
N ALA A 236 -30.77 3.31 0.50
CA ALA A 236 -30.48 2.18 -0.39
C ALA A 236 -29.63 2.63 -1.59
N VAL A 237 -28.41 3.11 -1.33
CA VAL A 237 -27.36 3.19 -2.33
C VAL A 237 -26.99 1.76 -2.68
N SER A 238 -26.75 1.46 -3.96
CA SER A 238 -26.23 0.17 -4.40
C SER A 238 -25.03 -0.21 -3.54
N VAL A 239 -24.96 -1.47 -3.10
CA VAL A 239 -23.85 -1.95 -2.27
C VAL A 239 -22.53 -1.74 -3.00
N GLN A 240 -21.65 -0.95 -2.39
CA GLN A 240 -20.30 -0.73 -2.89
C GLN A 240 -19.51 -2.03 -2.78
N ASN A 241 -18.93 -2.49 -3.88
CA ASN A 241 -17.98 -3.59 -3.85
C ASN A 241 -16.58 -3.04 -3.63
N ASP A 242 -15.85 -3.70 -2.74
CA ASP A 242 -14.45 -3.43 -2.46
C ASP A 242 -13.61 -4.60 -2.98
N CYS A 243 -13.01 -4.36 -4.14
CA CYS A 243 -12.13 -5.29 -4.83
C CYS A 243 -10.65 -4.88 -4.68
N LEU A 244 -10.35 -4.03 -3.70
CA LEU A 244 -9.00 -3.58 -3.32
C LEU A 244 -8.51 -4.34 -2.08
N HIS A 245 -9.39 -4.43 -1.07
CA HIS A 245 -9.08 -5.05 0.21
C HIS A 245 -9.43 -6.54 0.23
N TRP A 246 -8.79 -7.26 1.14
CA TRP A 246 -8.78 -8.71 1.18
C TRP A 246 -9.50 -9.24 2.41
N CYS A 247 -10.18 -10.38 2.25
CA CYS A 247 -10.70 -11.14 3.37
C CYS A 247 -9.57 -11.62 4.29
N VAL A 248 -9.84 -11.63 5.60
CA VAL A 248 -8.97 -12.24 6.62
C VAL A 248 -9.85 -13.11 7.54
N PRO A 249 -9.54 -14.41 7.72
CA PRO A 249 -8.46 -15.15 7.05
C PRO A 249 -8.69 -15.27 5.53
N GLY A 250 -7.62 -15.42 4.76
CA GLY A 250 -7.71 -15.37 3.30
C GLY A 250 -6.37 -15.53 2.57
N PRO A 251 -6.34 -15.25 1.25
CA PRO A 251 -5.14 -15.44 0.44
C PRO A 251 -3.92 -14.66 0.94
N ILE A 252 -4.15 -13.50 1.55
CA ILE A 252 -3.10 -12.62 2.03
C ILE A 252 -2.40 -13.13 3.28
N ASP A 253 -2.91 -14.18 3.94
CA ASP A 253 -2.19 -14.83 5.05
C ASP A 253 -0.81 -15.33 4.59
N VAL A 254 -0.68 -15.71 3.30
CA VAL A 254 0.61 -16.10 2.70
C VAL A 254 1.65 -14.97 2.71
N TRP A 255 1.23 -13.71 2.75
CA TRP A 255 2.16 -12.58 2.85
C TRP A 255 2.87 -12.59 4.21
N ASN A 256 2.14 -12.93 5.28
CA ASN A 256 2.73 -13.05 6.61
C ASN A 256 3.70 -14.25 6.65
N ASP A 257 3.35 -15.38 6.04
CA ASP A 257 4.26 -16.53 5.93
C ASP A 257 5.56 -16.17 5.19
N LEU A 258 5.47 -15.37 4.11
CA LEU A 258 6.64 -14.87 3.39
C LEU A 258 7.51 -13.97 4.27
N VAL A 259 6.91 -13.04 5.03
CA VAL A 259 7.65 -12.20 5.98
C VAL A 259 8.38 -13.07 6.99
N MET A 260 7.69 -14.05 7.59
CA MET A 260 8.30 -14.96 8.56
C MET A 260 9.46 -15.75 7.95
N LYS A 261 9.27 -16.31 6.75
CA LYS A 261 10.32 -17.04 6.04
C LYS A 261 11.52 -16.15 5.75
N MET A 262 11.29 -14.95 5.21
CA MET A 262 12.35 -14.03 4.83
C MET A 262 13.02 -13.36 6.04
N ALA A 263 12.36 -13.25 7.18
CA ALA A 263 12.94 -12.71 8.42
C ALA A 263 13.84 -13.73 9.14
N LEU A 264 13.54 -15.02 9.00
CA LEU A 264 14.27 -16.12 9.64
C LEU A 264 15.44 -16.65 8.79
N ASP A 265 15.42 -16.42 7.47
CA ASP A 265 16.50 -16.74 6.52
C ASP A 265 17.55 -15.59 6.39
#